data_AF-A0A920UFL7-F1
#
_entry.id   AF-A0A920UFL7-F1
#
_cell.length_a   1.000
_cell.length_b   1.000
_cell.length_c   1.000
_cell.angle_alpha   90.00
_cell.angle_beta   90.00
_cell.angle_gamma   90.00
#
_symmetry.space_group_name_H-M   'P 1'
#
loop_
_entity.id
_entity.type
_entity.pdbx_description
1 polymer ?
#
loop_
_entity_poly.entity_id
_entity_poly.type
_entity_poly.pdbx_seq_one_letter_code
_entity_poly.pdbx_strand_id
1 'polypeptide(L)'
;MPLRSGGKTETDRHAIQLRGKPIWLGISIVVLVVAIVLAVMTLNSRAWLGGGVVLFFTVAHFGATHWWPALRNRFWPKEWHVGFVFSVGCALQVWSVAPSAWSSLLLPVFGFGALCAMSCSHITAWEVVTADRDDPDSLLNAHPRFICRLSWFDITLGLLAVIAAVALSQAAEQHAMAAVGISALGMAWLHDRCDRFSAGFLRAMADFALLTATVFRTLSIQLGL
;
A
#
# COMPACT_ATOMS: atom_id res chain seq x y z
N MET A 1 10.79 -29.26 1.16
CA MET A 1 10.00 -30.13 0.27
C MET A 1 8.57 -29.59 0.27
N PRO A 2 8.14 -28.85 -0.77
CA PRO A 2 6.84 -28.20 -0.78
C PRO A 2 5.72 -29.25 -0.92
N LEU A 3 4.73 -29.18 -0.04
CA LEU A 3 3.55 -30.05 -0.05
C LEU A 3 2.56 -29.51 -1.09
N ARG A 4 2.36 -30.27 -2.17
CA ARG A 4 1.35 -29.98 -3.19
C ARG A 4 -0.02 -30.37 -2.63
N SER A 5 -0.82 -29.39 -2.22
CA SER A 5 -2.25 -29.58 -1.97
C SER A 5 -3.04 -28.76 -3.00
N GLY A 6 -3.66 -29.43 -3.97
CA GLY A 6 -4.64 -28.83 -4.87
C GLY A 6 -4.10 -27.80 -5.86
N GLY A 7 -3.24 -28.21 -6.80
CA GLY A 7 -3.01 -27.51 -8.08
C GLY A 7 -2.38 -26.11 -8.07
N LYS A 8 -2.30 -25.44 -6.91
CA LYS A 8 -1.63 -24.14 -6.73
C LYS A 8 -0.43 -24.33 -5.80
N THR A 9 0.74 -23.88 -6.23
CA THR A 9 1.94 -23.83 -5.40
C THR A 9 1.75 -22.76 -4.33
N GLU A 10 1.62 -23.18 -3.06
CA GLU A 10 1.49 -22.26 -1.93
C GLU A 10 2.79 -21.48 -1.72
N THR A 11 2.73 -20.15 -1.87
CA THR A 11 3.80 -19.25 -1.43
C THR A 11 4.10 -19.42 0.07
N ASP A 12 5.33 -19.20 0.52
CA ASP A 12 5.74 -19.36 1.94
C ASP A 12 4.83 -18.62 2.93
N ARG A 13 4.25 -17.48 2.53
CA ARG A 13 3.23 -16.74 3.30
C ARG A 13 1.96 -17.54 3.59
N HIS A 14 1.49 -18.35 2.65
CA HIS A 14 0.31 -19.20 2.83
C HIS A 14 0.62 -20.36 3.77
N ALA A 15 1.82 -20.94 3.66
CA ALA A 15 2.27 -22.00 4.57
C ALA A 15 2.36 -21.53 6.03
N ILE A 16 2.87 -20.31 6.27
CA ILE A 16 2.91 -19.71 7.62
C ILE A 16 1.50 -19.40 8.13
N GLN A 17 0.65 -18.81 7.29
CA GLN A 17 -0.74 -18.47 7.65
C GLN A 17 -1.57 -19.72 7.99
N LEU A 18 -1.37 -20.83 7.28
CA LEU A 18 -2.09 -22.09 7.53
C LEU A 18 -1.66 -22.77 8.82
N ARG A 19 -0.36 -22.75 9.17
CA ARG A 19 0.15 -23.39 10.40
C ARG A 19 -0.33 -22.70 11.68
N GLY A 20 -0.54 -21.38 11.65
CA GLY A 20 -0.95 -20.60 12.81
C GLY A 20 -2.39 -20.10 12.77
N LYS A 21 -3.20 -20.53 11.79
CA LYS A 21 -4.52 -19.95 11.48
C LYS A 21 -5.42 -19.69 12.70
N PRO A 22 -5.65 -20.65 13.62
CA PRO A 22 -6.54 -20.41 14.76
C PRO A 22 -5.98 -19.40 15.75
N ILE A 23 -4.65 -19.38 15.96
CA ILE A 23 -3.98 -18.44 16.86
C ILE A 23 -4.06 -17.03 16.28
N TRP A 24 -3.71 -16.86 15.00
CA TRP A 24 -3.81 -15.58 14.32
C TRP A 24 -5.24 -15.06 14.28
N LEU A 25 -6.22 -15.94 14.07
CA LEU A 25 -7.63 -15.56 14.09
C LEU A 25 -8.08 -15.10 15.47
N GLY A 26 -7.66 -15.78 16.54
CA GLY A 26 -7.88 -15.34 17.91
C GLY A 26 -7.27 -13.96 18.19
N ILE A 27 -6.02 -13.72 17.80
CA ILE A 27 -5.34 -12.43 17.93
C ILE A 27 -6.10 -11.34 17.13
N SER A 28 -6.51 -11.62 15.89
CA SER A 28 -7.26 -10.68 15.07
C SER A 28 -8.60 -10.29 15.69
N ILE A 29 -9.32 -11.23 16.32
CA ILE A 29 -10.57 -10.93 17.04
C ILE A 29 -10.31 -10.01 18.22
N VAL A 30 -9.30 -10.32 19.05
CA VAL A 30 -8.95 -9.48 20.21
C VAL A 30 -8.56 -8.07 19.77
N VAL A 31 -7.70 -7.94 18.77
CA VAL A 31 -7.30 -6.64 18.21
C VAL A 31 -8.50 -5.88 17.65
N LEU A 32 -9.42 -6.56 16.97
CA LEU A 32 -10.64 -5.94 16.44
C LEU A 32 -11.54 -5.40 17.56
N VAL A 33 -11.77 -6.19 18.61
CA VAL A 33 -12.59 -5.76 19.76
C VAL A 33 -11.97 -4.54 20.43
N VAL A 34 -10.66 -4.57 20.68
CA VAL A 34 -9.93 -3.42 21.26
C VAL A 34 -10.04 -2.20 20.34
N ALA A 35 -9.85 -2.36 19.03
CA ALA A 35 -9.97 -1.28 18.07
C ALA A 35 -11.38 -0.66 18.04
N ILE A 36 -12.44 -1.49 18.12
CA ILE A 36 -13.84 -1.01 18.18
C ILE A 36 -14.10 -0.23 19.47
N VAL A 37 -13.65 -0.77 20.62
CA VAL A 37 -13.81 -0.09 21.91
C VAL A 37 -13.11 1.27 21.89
N LEU A 38 -11.85 1.31 21.44
CA LEU A 38 -11.12 2.56 21.28
C LEU A 38 -11.82 3.50 20.30
N ALA A 39 -12.32 3.00 19.18
CA ALA A 39 -13.03 3.79 18.18
C ALA A 39 -14.26 4.49 18.76
N VAL A 40 -15.09 3.74 19.51
CA VAL A 40 -16.29 4.27 20.18
C VAL A 40 -15.93 5.29 21.25
N MET A 41 -14.86 5.05 22.00
CA MET A 41 -14.48 5.90 23.14
C MET A 41 -13.72 7.17 22.74
N THR A 42 -13.02 7.17 21.60
CA THR A 42 -12.03 8.22 21.28
C THR A 42 -12.27 8.96 19.97
N LEU A 43 -13.00 8.39 19.00
CA LEU A 43 -13.17 9.03 17.70
C LEU A 43 -14.24 10.12 17.73
N ASN A 44 -13.90 11.26 17.14
CA ASN A 44 -14.87 12.32 16.89
C ASN A 44 -15.83 11.96 15.74
N SER A 45 -16.96 12.67 15.62
CA SER A 45 -17.99 12.37 14.61
C SER A 45 -17.46 12.42 13.17
N ARG A 46 -16.46 13.27 12.90
CA ARG A 46 -15.82 13.31 11.57
C ARG A 46 -15.09 12.00 11.35
N ALA A 47 -14.14 11.63 12.21
CA ALA A 47 -13.38 10.39 12.10
C ALA A 47 -14.29 9.14 11.94
N TRP A 48 -15.44 9.11 12.60
CA TRP A 48 -16.47 8.09 12.38
C TRP A 48 -17.00 8.07 10.94
N LEU A 49 -17.38 9.24 10.40
CA LEU A 49 -17.88 9.36 9.03
C LEU A 49 -16.81 8.99 7.99
N GLY A 50 -15.60 9.53 8.14
CA GLY A 50 -14.49 9.21 7.23
C GLY A 50 -14.05 7.74 7.36
N GLY A 51 -14.06 7.18 8.57
CA GLY A 51 -13.83 5.76 8.82
C GLY A 51 -14.87 4.89 8.14
N GLY A 52 -16.15 5.29 8.16
CA GLY A 52 -17.23 4.64 7.41
C GLY A 52 -17.00 4.65 5.90
N VAL A 53 -16.51 5.76 5.34
CA VAL A 53 -16.15 5.85 3.90
C VAL A 53 -14.99 4.90 3.57
N VAL A 54 -13.94 4.86 4.40
CA VAL A 54 -12.80 3.94 4.20
C VAL A 54 -13.26 2.49 4.30
N LEU A 55 -14.13 2.17 5.27
CA LEU A 55 -14.72 0.84 5.43
C LEU A 55 -15.53 0.45 4.20
N PHE A 56 -16.35 1.35 3.65
CA PHE A 56 -17.10 1.10 2.43
C PHE A 56 -16.19 0.72 1.26
N PHE A 57 -15.12 1.50 1.00
CA PHE A 57 -14.17 1.16 -0.06
C PHE A 57 -13.44 -0.16 0.20
N THR A 58 -13.13 -0.46 1.47
CA THR A 58 -12.50 -1.73 1.86
C THR A 58 -13.43 -2.91 1.57
N VAL A 59 -14.69 -2.84 1.99
CA VAL A 59 -15.70 -3.87 1.72
C VAL A 59 -15.94 -4.02 0.22
N ALA A 60 -16.04 -2.93 -0.52
CA ALA A 60 -16.17 -2.95 -1.98
C ALA A 60 -14.96 -3.64 -2.64
N HIS A 61 -13.74 -3.38 -2.16
CA HIS A 61 -12.53 -4.04 -2.62
C HIS A 61 -12.54 -5.55 -2.38
N PHE A 62 -12.91 -5.99 -1.16
CA PHE A 62 -13.07 -7.41 -0.85
C PHE A 62 -14.17 -8.04 -1.70
N GLY A 63 -15.29 -7.33 -1.87
CA GLY A 63 -16.41 -7.71 -2.71
C GLY A 63 -15.98 -8.01 -4.15
N ALA A 64 -15.33 -7.03 -4.79
CA ALA A 64 -14.80 -7.16 -6.15
C ALA A 64 -13.75 -8.27 -6.26
N THR A 65 -12.93 -8.45 -5.23
CA THR A 65 -11.86 -9.45 -5.21
C THR A 65 -12.37 -10.88 -5.10
N HIS A 66 -13.42 -11.12 -4.30
CA HIS A 66 -13.95 -12.46 -4.08
C HIS A 66 -15.05 -12.85 -5.06
N TRP A 67 -15.90 -11.92 -5.49
CA TRP A 67 -17.07 -12.24 -6.33
C TRP A 67 -16.90 -11.86 -7.81
N TRP A 68 -15.99 -10.95 -8.18
CA TRP A 68 -15.84 -10.51 -9.57
C TRP A 68 -14.38 -10.37 -10.07
N PRO A 69 -13.54 -11.41 -9.92
CA PRO A 69 -12.11 -11.33 -10.24
C PRO A 69 -11.83 -10.99 -11.72
N ALA A 70 -12.64 -11.50 -12.64
CA ALA A 70 -12.46 -11.28 -14.09
C ALA A 70 -12.69 -9.83 -14.55
N LEU A 71 -13.63 -9.11 -13.93
CA LEU A 71 -13.89 -7.70 -14.24
C LEU A 71 -12.82 -6.80 -13.64
N ARG A 72 -12.38 -7.12 -12.41
CA ARG A 72 -11.29 -6.42 -11.73
C ARG A 72 -9.99 -6.47 -12.53
N ASN A 73 -9.55 -7.67 -12.92
CA ASN A 73 -8.27 -7.86 -13.63
C ASN A 73 -8.21 -7.12 -14.99
N ARG A 74 -9.38 -6.83 -15.60
CA ARG A 74 -9.48 -6.12 -16.87
C ARG A 74 -9.30 -4.60 -16.75
N PHE A 75 -9.84 -3.98 -15.70
CA PHE A 75 -9.88 -2.52 -15.59
C PHE A 75 -8.80 -1.95 -14.67
N TRP A 76 -8.36 -2.69 -13.65
CA TRP A 76 -7.48 -2.11 -12.63
C TRP A 76 -6.72 -3.18 -11.82
N PRO A 77 -5.38 -3.09 -11.65
CA PRO A 77 -4.63 -4.02 -10.80
C PRO A 77 -5.09 -3.88 -9.34
N LYS A 78 -5.34 -5.00 -8.64
CA LYS A 78 -5.86 -5.01 -7.26
C LYS A 78 -5.01 -4.16 -6.30
N GLU A 79 -3.72 -4.07 -6.57
CA GLU A 79 -2.68 -3.36 -5.82
C GLU A 79 -2.95 -1.85 -5.74
N TRP A 80 -3.47 -1.27 -6.81
CA TRP A 80 -3.77 0.16 -6.86
C TRP A 80 -5.02 0.53 -6.05
N HIS A 81 -6.01 -0.35 -5.97
CA HIS A 81 -7.15 -0.16 -5.07
C HIS A 81 -6.71 -0.25 -3.61
N VAL A 82 -5.84 -1.21 -3.27
CA VAL A 82 -5.30 -1.33 -1.91
C VAL A 82 -4.48 -0.10 -1.54
N GLY A 83 -3.62 0.38 -2.45
CA GLY A 83 -2.84 1.60 -2.24
C GLY A 83 -3.72 2.84 -2.02
N PHE A 84 -4.82 2.96 -2.77
CA PHE A 84 -5.80 4.03 -2.57
C PHE A 84 -6.49 3.96 -1.20
N VAL A 85 -7.06 2.80 -0.84
CA VAL A 85 -7.73 2.61 0.45
C VAL A 85 -6.78 2.88 1.62
N PHE A 86 -5.55 2.38 1.52
CA PHE A 86 -4.53 2.60 2.53
C PHE A 86 -4.17 4.08 2.69
N SER A 87 -3.93 4.79 1.57
CA SER A 87 -3.61 6.22 1.63
C SER A 87 -4.74 7.06 2.21
N VAL A 88 -5.99 6.80 1.80
CA VAL A 88 -7.18 7.47 2.36
C VAL A 88 -7.31 7.16 3.86
N GLY A 89 -7.07 5.90 4.26
CA GLY A 89 -7.05 5.50 5.66
C GLY A 89 -6.01 6.27 6.48
N CYS A 90 -4.76 6.38 5.98
CA CYS A 90 -3.71 7.19 6.60
C CYS A 90 -4.06 8.69 6.64
N ALA A 91 -4.90 9.16 5.71
CA ALA A 91 -5.33 10.55 5.62
C ALA A 91 -6.50 10.91 6.55
N LEU A 92 -7.15 9.90 7.14
CA LEU A 92 -8.32 10.07 8.00
C LEU A 92 -8.03 10.95 9.22
N GLN A 93 -6.85 10.80 9.84
CA GLN A 93 -6.46 11.59 11.01
C GLN A 93 -6.44 13.08 10.70
N VAL A 94 -5.77 13.48 9.61
CA VAL A 94 -5.72 14.87 9.13
C VAL A 94 -7.11 15.42 8.92
N TRP A 95 -7.93 14.70 8.16
CA TRP A 95 -9.25 15.16 7.82
C TRP A 95 -10.15 15.31 9.07
N SER A 96 -9.97 14.44 10.06
CA SER A 96 -10.75 14.50 11.31
C SER A 96 -10.33 15.63 12.26
N VAL A 97 -9.02 15.90 12.39
CA VAL A 97 -8.45 16.84 13.37
C VAL A 97 -8.20 18.23 12.78
N ALA A 98 -7.73 18.31 11.53
CA ALA A 98 -7.33 19.55 10.86
C ALA A 98 -7.93 19.64 9.44
N PRO A 99 -9.27 19.74 9.30
CA PRO A 99 -9.93 19.75 7.99
C PRO A 99 -9.54 20.92 7.09
N SER A 100 -9.06 22.03 7.66
CA SER A 100 -8.56 23.18 6.88
C SER A 100 -7.26 22.87 6.12
N ALA A 101 -6.44 21.93 6.60
CA ALA A 101 -5.23 21.48 5.92
C ALA A 101 -5.50 20.35 4.91
N TRP A 102 -6.74 19.86 4.81
CA TRP A 102 -7.07 18.71 3.97
C TRP A 102 -6.78 18.93 2.48
N SER A 103 -7.24 20.07 1.93
CA SER A 103 -7.12 20.36 0.51
C SER A 103 -5.67 20.45 0.05
N SER A 104 -4.82 20.94 0.94
CA SER A 104 -3.40 21.17 0.69
C SER A 104 -2.62 19.84 0.73
N LEU A 105 -3.07 18.89 1.56
CA LEU A 105 -2.52 17.54 1.67
C LEU A 105 -3.03 16.52 0.64
N LEU A 106 -3.95 16.91 -0.26
CA LEU A 106 -4.47 16.01 -1.30
C LEU A 106 -3.37 15.47 -2.20
N LEU A 107 -2.46 16.33 -2.65
CA LEU A 107 -1.37 15.94 -3.55
C LEU A 107 -0.42 14.91 -2.87
N PRO A 108 0.07 15.15 -1.64
CA PRO A 108 0.78 14.13 -0.86
C PRO A 108 0.00 12.83 -0.65
N VAL A 109 -1.31 12.89 -0.41
CA VAL A 109 -2.16 11.70 -0.27
C VAL A 109 -2.20 10.88 -1.55
N PHE A 110 -2.38 11.53 -2.71
CA PHE A 110 -2.35 10.82 -3.99
C PHE A 110 -0.96 10.26 -4.31
N GLY A 111 0.10 11.03 -4.08
CA GLY A 111 1.49 10.57 -4.25
C GLY A 111 1.81 9.36 -3.37
N PHE A 112 1.41 9.40 -2.11
CA PHE A 112 1.56 8.28 -1.19
C PHE A 112 0.73 7.06 -1.62
N GLY A 113 -0.51 7.25 -2.07
CA GLY A 113 -1.34 6.16 -2.58
C GLY A 113 -0.74 5.49 -3.82
N ALA A 114 -0.16 6.27 -4.73
CA ALA A 114 0.58 5.76 -5.86
C ALA A 114 1.83 4.96 -5.41
N LEU A 115 2.59 5.47 -4.45
CA LEU A 115 3.74 4.76 -3.87
C LEU A 115 3.32 3.42 -3.23
N CYS A 116 2.19 3.39 -2.52
CA CYS A 116 1.63 2.17 -1.94
C CYS A 116 1.27 1.15 -3.02
N ALA A 117 0.58 1.61 -4.07
CA ALA A 117 0.20 0.78 -5.22
C ALA A 117 1.45 0.18 -5.91
N MET A 118 2.48 0.99 -6.09
CA MET A 118 3.75 0.57 -6.69
C MET A 118 4.48 -0.43 -5.79
N SER A 119 4.56 -0.17 -4.49
CA SER A 119 5.17 -1.09 -3.51
C SER A 119 4.50 -2.48 -3.53
N CYS A 120 3.16 -2.53 -3.49
CA CYS A 120 2.41 -3.78 -3.62
C CYS A 120 2.64 -4.48 -4.97
N SER A 121 2.78 -3.70 -6.05
CA SER A 121 3.07 -4.21 -7.40
C SER A 121 4.46 -4.84 -7.49
N HIS A 122 5.47 -4.24 -6.85
CA HIS A 122 6.84 -4.79 -6.76
C HIS A 122 6.89 -6.07 -5.96
N ILE A 123 6.27 -6.10 -4.78
CA ILE A 123 6.21 -7.32 -3.96
C ILE A 123 5.59 -8.45 -4.78
N THR A 124 4.48 -8.18 -5.48
CA THR A 124 3.83 -9.17 -6.34
C THR A 124 4.75 -9.60 -7.48
N ALA A 125 5.44 -8.67 -8.14
CA ALA A 125 6.37 -8.99 -9.22
C ALA A 125 7.55 -9.85 -8.73
N TRP A 126 8.19 -9.48 -7.62
CA TRP A 126 9.33 -10.21 -7.07
C TRP A 126 8.95 -11.60 -6.55
N GLU A 127 7.80 -11.73 -5.90
CA GLU A 127 7.29 -13.02 -5.42
C GLU A 127 6.89 -13.94 -6.58
N VAL A 128 6.32 -13.42 -7.66
CA VAL A 128 5.93 -14.26 -8.82
C VAL A 128 7.15 -14.66 -9.65
N VAL A 129 8.16 -13.79 -9.78
CA VAL A 129 9.44 -14.15 -10.41
C VAL A 129 10.14 -15.28 -9.66
N THR A 130 9.95 -15.39 -8.34
CA THR A 130 10.56 -16.45 -7.53
C THR A 130 9.68 -17.69 -7.32
N ALA A 131 8.35 -17.58 -7.42
CA ALA A 131 7.44 -18.63 -6.92
C ALA A 131 6.39 -19.16 -7.93
N ASP A 132 6.65 -19.07 -9.25
CA ASP A 132 5.93 -19.78 -10.34
C ASP A 132 5.08 -18.86 -11.26
N ARG A 133 5.20 -19.09 -12.57
CA ARG A 133 4.73 -18.23 -13.68
C ARG A 133 3.26 -18.48 -14.05
N ASP A 134 2.63 -19.48 -13.43
CA ASP A 134 1.35 -20.05 -13.86
C ASP A 134 0.11 -19.59 -13.03
N ASP A 135 0.23 -18.59 -12.14
CA ASP A 135 -0.94 -18.04 -11.42
C ASP A 135 -1.76 -17.08 -12.30
N PRO A 136 -2.98 -17.42 -12.74
CA PRO A 136 -3.80 -16.58 -13.62
C PRO A 136 -4.26 -15.27 -12.95
N ASP A 137 -4.20 -15.17 -11.61
CA ASP A 137 -4.49 -13.94 -10.86
C ASP A 137 -3.23 -13.09 -10.58
N SER A 138 -2.09 -13.52 -11.09
CA SER A 138 -0.84 -12.77 -10.99
C SER A 138 -0.83 -11.56 -11.93
N LEU A 139 -0.37 -10.43 -11.40
CA LEU A 139 -0.14 -9.18 -12.15
C LEU A 139 0.73 -9.44 -13.39
N LEU A 140 1.65 -10.42 -13.30
CA LEU A 140 2.52 -10.85 -14.41
C LEU A 140 1.76 -11.42 -15.61
N ASN A 141 0.69 -12.16 -15.35
CA ASN A 141 -0.11 -12.80 -16.39
C ASN A 141 -1.19 -11.87 -16.95
N ALA A 142 -1.69 -10.95 -16.12
CA ALA A 142 -2.68 -9.96 -16.57
C ALA A 142 -2.05 -8.81 -17.36
N HIS A 143 -0.87 -8.29 -16.96
CA HIS A 143 -0.28 -7.06 -17.53
C HIS A 143 1.26 -7.12 -17.63
N PRO A 144 1.84 -7.93 -18.54
CA PRO A 144 3.29 -8.09 -18.65
C PRO A 144 4.01 -6.78 -19.02
N ARG A 145 3.39 -5.92 -19.83
CA ARG A 145 3.94 -4.59 -20.19
C ARG A 145 4.03 -3.65 -18.99
N PHE A 146 3.14 -3.79 -18.01
CA PHE A 146 3.15 -2.96 -16.81
C PHE A 146 4.36 -3.29 -15.94
N ILE A 147 4.69 -4.57 -15.78
CA ILE A 147 5.84 -5.01 -14.98
C ILE A 147 7.17 -4.63 -15.64
N CYS A 148 7.30 -4.80 -16.95
CA CYS A 148 8.50 -4.34 -17.65
C CYS A 148 8.72 -2.81 -17.55
N ARG A 149 7.68 -2.05 -17.22
CA ARG A 149 7.75 -0.59 -17.06
C ARG A 149 7.63 -0.14 -15.61
N LEU A 150 7.65 -1.06 -14.65
CA LEU A 150 7.41 -0.74 -13.25
C LEU A 150 8.43 0.28 -12.71
N SER A 151 9.73 0.04 -12.96
CA SER A 151 10.80 0.99 -12.61
C SER A 151 10.63 2.36 -13.28
N TRP A 152 10.13 2.43 -14.52
CA TRP A 152 9.84 3.72 -15.18
C TRP A 152 8.71 4.49 -14.50
N PHE A 153 7.67 3.79 -14.03
CA PHE A 153 6.61 4.42 -13.24
C PHE A 153 7.15 4.96 -11.92
N ASP A 154 8.02 4.22 -11.22
CA ASP A 154 8.65 4.71 -9.99
C ASP A 154 9.56 5.92 -10.23
N ILE A 155 10.36 5.92 -11.30
CA ILE A 155 11.21 7.06 -11.68
C ILE A 155 10.33 8.27 -11.99
N THR A 156 9.25 8.08 -12.76
CA THR A 156 8.33 9.16 -13.12
C THR A 156 7.65 9.73 -11.87
N LEU A 157 7.13 8.86 -11.01
CA LEU A 157 6.52 9.25 -9.74
C LEU A 157 7.54 9.98 -8.84
N GLY A 158 8.75 9.46 -8.75
CA GLY A 158 9.84 10.03 -7.97
C GLY A 158 10.23 11.42 -8.43
N LEU A 159 10.45 11.61 -9.73
CA LEU A 159 10.77 12.89 -10.33
C LEU A 159 9.64 13.90 -10.17
N LEU A 160 8.40 13.49 -10.47
CA LEU A 160 7.23 14.36 -10.28
C LEU A 160 7.05 14.77 -8.82
N ALA A 161 7.30 13.86 -7.88
CA ALA A 161 7.19 14.15 -6.46
C ALA A 161 8.28 15.12 -5.99
N VAL A 162 9.52 14.97 -6.47
CA VAL A 162 10.61 15.92 -6.17
C VAL A 162 10.33 17.29 -6.80
N ILE A 163 9.86 17.35 -8.05
CA ILE A 163 9.50 18.61 -8.71
C ILE A 163 8.36 19.30 -7.94
N ALA A 164 7.33 18.55 -7.55
CA ALA A 164 6.25 19.06 -6.71
C ALA A 164 6.80 19.56 -5.37
N ALA A 165 7.69 18.82 -4.70
CA ALA A 165 8.30 19.24 -3.45
C ALA A 165 9.04 20.58 -3.57
N VAL A 166 9.67 20.87 -4.71
CA VAL A 166 10.34 22.17 -4.94
C VAL A 166 9.34 23.28 -5.26
N ALA A 167 8.22 22.95 -5.92
CA ALA A 167 7.20 23.92 -6.32
C ALA A 167 6.24 24.33 -5.19
N LEU A 168 6.09 23.49 -4.16
CA LEU A 168 5.21 23.76 -3.03
C LEU A 168 5.86 24.78 -2.07
N SER A 169 5.03 25.60 -1.42
CA SER A 169 5.50 26.67 -0.52
C SER A 169 5.42 26.29 0.96
N GLN A 170 4.68 25.23 1.32
CA GLN A 170 4.49 24.79 2.69
C GLN A 170 5.44 23.65 3.06
N ALA A 171 6.18 23.80 4.16
CA ALA A 171 7.23 22.85 4.55
C ALA A 171 6.68 21.43 4.76
N ALA A 172 5.51 21.26 5.39
CA ALA A 172 4.86 19.94 5.48
C ALA A 172 4.62 19.25 4.13
N GLU A 173 4.17 19.99 3.12
CA GLU A 173 3.86 19.41 1.81
C GLU A 173 5.14 19.09 1.04
N GLN A 174 6.12 19.99 1.09
CA GLN A 174 7.46 19.77 0.53
C GLN A 174 8.08 18.50 1.11
N HIS A 175 8.04 18.37 2.43
CA HIS A 175 8.56 17.24 3.18
C HIS A 175 7.87 15.92 2.82
N ALA A 176 6.54 15.91 2.77
CA ALA A 176 5.78 14.72 2.40
C ALA A 176 6.06 14.31 0.95
N MET A 177 6.12 15.26 0.01
CA MET A 177 6.42 14.98 -1.38
C MET A 177 7.87 14.55 -1.61
N ALA A 178 8.82 15.12 -0.87
CA ALA A 178 10.22 14.70 -0.90
C ALA A 178 10.38 13.26 -0.39
N ALA A 179 9.68 12.89 0.69
CA ALA A 179 9.66 11.52 1.20
C ALA A 179 9.08 10.54 0.17
N VAL A 180 7.95 10.88 -0.46
CA VAL A 180 7.38 10.09 -1.56
C VAL A 180 8.38 9.94 -2.71
N GLY A 181 9.07 11.03 -3.08
CA GLY A 181 10.06 11.05 -4.15
C GLY A 181 11.25 10.13 -3.89
N ILE A 182 11.86 10.26 -2.70
CA ILE A 182 13.01 9.44 -2.28
C ILE A 182 12.61 7.96 -2.21
N SER A 183 11.45 7.66 -1.62
CA SER A 183 10.96 6.29 -1.53
C SER A 183 10.67 5.66 -2.90
N ALA A 184 10.09 6.41 -3.84
CA ALA A 184 9.84 5.92 -5.20
C ALA A 184 11.15 5.66 -5.95
N LEU A 185 12.11 6.59 -5.90
CA LEU A 185 13.43 6.40 -6.54
C LEU A 185 14.21 5.23 -5.91
N GLY A 186 14.11 5.06 -4.59
CA GLY A 186 14.68 3.90 -3.89
C GLY A 186 14.08 2.58 -4.36
N MET A 187 12.76 2.52 -4.57
CA MET A 187 12.08 1.36 -5.13
C MET A 187 12.52 1.06 -6.57
N ALA A 188 12.67 2.09 -7.41
CA ALA A 188 13.19 1.92 -8.77
C ALA A 188 14.61 1.32 -8.78
N TRP A 189 15.48 1.84 -7.90
CA TRP A 189 16.85 1.36 -7.74
C TRP A 189 16.91 -0.09 -7.24
N LEU A 190 16.00 -0.44 -6.32
CA LEU A 190 15.91 -1.78 -5.77
C LEU A 190 15.37 -2.78 -6.79
N HIS A 191 14.39 -2.37 -7.60
CA HIS A 191 13.86 -3.18 -8.70
C HIS A 191 14.93 -3.53 -9.73
N ASP A 192 15.76 -2.58 -10.13
CA ASP A 192 16.90 -2.78 -11.03
C ASP A 192 17.93 -3.80 -10.50
N ARG A 193 17.99 -3.98 -9.17
CA ARG A 193 18.90 -4.90 -8.48
C ARG A 193 18.20 -6.10 -7.84
N CYS A 194 16.94 -6.37 -8.18
CA CYS A 194 16.15 -7.39 -7.51
C CYS A 194 16.81 -8.79 -7.57
N ASP A 195 17.51 -9.12 -8.66
CA ASP A 195 18.23 -10.39 -8.82
C ASP A 195 19.37 -10.61 -7.82
N ARG A 196 19.83 -9.55 -7.15
CA ARG A 196 20.93 -9.60 -6.16
C ARG A 196 20.46 -9.85 -4.73
N PHE A 197 19.16 -9.78 -4.48
CA PHE A 197 18.59 -9.80 -3.14
C PHE A 197 17.57 -10.92 -2.98
N SER A 198 17.38 -11.40 -1.75
CA SER A 198 16.32 -12.37 -1.46
C SER A 198 14.94 -11.70 -1.50
N ALA A 199 13.90 -12.46 -1.87
CA ALA A 199 12.52 -11.96 -1.87
C ALA A 199 12.09 -11.39 -0.50
N GLY A 200 12.56 -11.99 0.60
CA GLY A 200 12.31 -11.50 1.95
C GLY A 200 12.94 -10.14 2.23
N PHE A 201 14.18 -9.90 1.76
CA PHE A 201 14.84 -8.60 1.90
C PHE A 201 14.15 -7.52 1.07
N LEU A 202 13.82 -7.83 -0.19
CA LEU A 202 13.12 -6.93 -1.09
C LEU A 202 11.78 -6.48 -0.50
N ARG A 203 11.03 -7.43 0.09
CA ARG A 203 9.78 -7.13 0.79
C ARG A 203 9.97 -6.21 1.99
N ALA A 204 10.95 -6.48 2.86
CA ALA A 204 11.24 -5.63 4.01
C ALA A 204 11.61 -4.19 3.59
N MET A 205 12.33 -4.03 2.49
CA MET A 205 12.68 -2.71 1.95
C MET A 205 11.47 -1.98 1.34
N ALA A 206 10.57 -2.70 0.68
CA ALA A 206 9.31 -2.13 0.19
C ALA A 206 8.41 -1.62 1.33
N ASP A 207 8.35 -2.35 2.45
CA ASP A 207 7.64 -1.93 3.66
C ASP A 207 8.35 -0.73 4.34
N PHE A 208 9.69 -0.71 4.37
CA PHE A 208 10.47 0.40 4.93
C PHE A 208 10.27 1.71 4.14
N ALA A 209 10.18 1.63 2.81
CA ALA A 209 9.90 2.78 1.95
C ALA A 209 8.54 3.43 2.29
N LEU A 210 7.56 2.63 2.69
CA LEU A 210 6.22 3.08 3.10
C LEU A 210 6.21 3.69 4.50
N LEU A 211 6.94 3.09 5.44
CA LEU A 211 7.07 3.61 6.81
C LEU A 211 7.68 5.01 6.80
N THR A 212 8.68 5.24 5.96
CA THR A 212 9.35 6.55 5.83
C THR A 212 8.35 7.65 5.43
N ALA A 213 7.51 7.40 4.42
CA ALA A 213 6.51 8.37 3.96
C ALA A 213 5.36 8.57 4.99
N THR A 214 5.00 7.52 5.73
CA THR A 214 3.94 7.59 6.75
C THR A 214 4.40 8.36 8.00
N VAL A 215 5.61 8.06 8.49
CA VAL A 215 6.18 8.72 9.68
C VAL A 215 6.40 10.21 9.41
N PHE A 216 6.95 10.56 8.25
CA PHE A 216 7.23 11.95 7.91
C PHE A 216 5.96 12.80 7.82
N ARG A 217 4.91 12.24 7.23
CA ARG A 217 3.59 12.89 7.16
C ARG A 217 3.02 13.15 8.56
N THR A 218 3.04 12.14 9.43
CA THR A 218 2.49 12.23 10.78
C THR A 218 3.26 13.25 11.63
N LEU A 219 4.59 13.29 11.46
CA LEU A 219 5.47 14.23 12.15
C LEU A 219 5.21 15.68 11.72
N SER A 220 5.05 15.93 10.41
CA SER A 220 4.75 17.26 9.87
C SER A 220 3.43 17.84 10.40
N ILE A 221 2.39 17.01 10.53
CA ILE A 221 1.08 17.44 11.05
C ILE A 221 1.14 17.76 12.55
N GLN A 222 1.90 16.98 13.34
CA GLN A 222 2.00 17.20 14.79
C GLN A 222 2.90 18.38 15.16
N LEU A 223 3.90 18.70 14.33
CA LEU A 223 4.84 19.79 14.58
C LEU A 223 4.35 21.16 14.03
N GLY A 224 3.22 21.21 13.32
CA GLY A 224 2.71 22.45 12.73
C GLY A 224 3.68 23.08 11.71
N LEU A 225 4.50 22.23 11.08
CA LEU A 225 5.39 22.60 9.96
C LEU A 225 4.63 22.58 8.63
#